data_AF-A0A7J0GP19-F1
#
_entry.id   AF-A0A7J0GP19-F1
#
_cell.length_a   1.000
_cell.length_b   1.000
_cell.length_c   1.000
_cell.angle_alpha   90.00
_cell.angle_beta   90.00
_cell.angle_gamma   90.00
#
_symmetry.space_group_name_H-M   'P 1'
#
loop_
_entity.id
_entity.type
_entity.pdbx_description
1 polymer ?
#
loop_
_entity_poly.entity_id
_entity_poly.type
_entity_poly.pdbx_seq_one_letter_code
_entity_poly.pdbx_strand_id
1 'polypeptide(L)'
;MIVTNAPGKDLAYTNLAYCSPSDLRSFSVSGSKLAFALVGDAFVLSLSYPFNPMFLEYVVVPCYLDQNLLRMKNIPIGHIALNAIQRRHAKVSTGDAISVSRYIPPDDFNLALLTVELEFVKKGAKEEQVDAVLLAQQIRKRFINQVMTTGQRLMLEYHGNGFILTVNQAVVEGKEKSNSIERGVISTETYIVFEAPKSSGIKIVNQREAASSNIFRQKEFNLETLGIGGLSAEFADIFRRAFASRVFPPHVTNKLGIKHVKGMLLYGPPGTGKTLMARQIGKMLNGKEPKVYK
;
A
#
# COMPACT_ATOMS: atom_id res chain seq x y z
N MET A 1 -9.48 2.19 -24.29
CA MET A 1 -10.72 1.43 -23.99
C MET A 1 -11.77 2.39 -23.44
N ILE A 2 -13.06 2.06 -23.56
CA ILE A 2 -14.18 2.86 -23.02
C ILE A 2 -14.52 2.38 -21.61
N VAL A 3 -14.66 3.31 -20.66
CA VAL A 3 -14.91 3.00 -19.25
C VAL A 3 -16.37 2.64 -19.01
N THR A 4 -16.61 1.52 -18.34
CA THR A 4 -17.95 1.07 -17.90
C THR A 4 -17.99 0.82 -16.40
N ASN A 5 -19.20 0.61 -15.86
CA ASN A 5 -19.38 0.24 -14.46
C ASN A 5 -19.06 -1.24 -14.23
N ALA A 6 -18.37 -1.53 -13.12
CA ALA A 6 -18.19 -2.90 -12.63
C ALA A 6 -19.56 -3.65 -12.56
N PRO A 7 -19.62 -4.91 -13.03
CA PRO A 7 -20.90 -5.58 -13.26
C PRO A 7 -21.63 -6.05 -11.98
N GLY A 8 -20.98 -6.00 -10.81
CA GLY A 8 -21.59 -6.34 -9.53
C GLY A 8 -20.98 -5.55 -8.36
N LYS A 9 -21.76 -5.36 -7.28
CA LYS A 9 -21.29 -4.67 -6.07
C LYS A 9 -20.20 -5.47 -5.34
N ASP A 10 -20.32 -6.78 -5.32
CA ASP A 10 -19.36 -7.67 -4.63
C ASP A 10 -17.98 -7.67 -5.32
N LEU A 11 -17.98 -7.43 -6.64
CA LEU A 11 -16.76 -7.28 -7.41
C LEU A 11 -15.98 -6.02 -7.05
N ALA A 12 -16.62 -5.02 -6.43
CA ALA A 12 -15.92 -3.82 -5.98
C ALA A 12 -14.84 -4.13 -4.93
N TYR A 13 -15.01 -5.21 -4.14
CA TYR A 13 -14.06 -5.65 -3.11
C TYR A 13 -12.94 -6.55 -3.63
N THR A 14 -12.87 -6.81 -4.94
CA THR A 14 -11.82 -7.67 -5.53
C THR A 14 -10.59 -6.86 -5.93
N ASN A 15 -10.73 -5.55 -6.07
CA ASN A 15 -9.72 -4.66 -6.66
C ASN A 15 -9.28 -5.05 -8.10
N LEU A 16 -10.10 -5.84 -8.81
CA LEU A 16 -9.86 -6.21 -10.21
C LEU A 16 -10.51 -5.20 -11.16
N ALA A 17 -9.97 -5.08 -12.36
CA ALA A 17 -10.68 -4.53 -13.50
C ALA A 17 -11.22 -5.67 -14.37
N TYR A 18 -12.32 -5.42 -15.06
CA TYR A 18 -12.98 -6.44 -15.88
C TYR A 18 -13.05 -6.00 -17.34
N CYS A 19 -12.80 -6.90 -18.27
CA CYS A 19 -12.90 -6.66 -19.71
C CYS A 19 -13.48 -7.87 -20.42
N SER A 20 -13.67 -7.78 -21.75
CA SER A 20 -14.10 -8.93 -22.55
C SER A 20 -13.04 -10.05 -22.57
N PRO A 21 -13.39 -11.32 -22.84
CA PRO A 21 -12.41 -12.41 -22.94
C PRO A 21 -11.40 -12.19 -24.07
N SER A 22 -11.85 -11.56 -25.16
CA SER A 22 -11.02 -11.24 -26.33
C SER A 22 -9.94 -10.22 -25.96
N ASP A 23 -10.32 -9.16 -25.24
CA ASP A 23 -9.39 -8.14 -24.78
C ASP A 23 -8.44 -8.69 -23.72
N LEU A 24 -8.92 -9.55 -22.80
CA LEU A 24 -8.12 -10.11 -21.70
C LEU A 24 -6.85 -10.80 -22.20
N ARG A 25 -6.92 -11.50 -23.35
CA ARG A 25 -5.77 -12.20 -23.96
C ARG A 25 -4.63 -11.24 -24.28
N SER A 26 -4.93 -10.01 -24.69
CA SER A 26 -3.90 -9.01 -25.00
C SER A 26 -3.12 -8.51 -23.77
N PHE A 27 -3.66 -8.71 -22.57
CA PHE A 27 -3.05 -8.29 -21.30
C PHE A 27 -2.42 -9.43 -20.52
N SER A 28 -2.51 -10.66 -21.03
CA SER A 28 -1.93 -11.84 -20.38
C SER A 28 -0.41 -11.73 -20.28
N VAL A 29 0.15 -12.11 -19.13
CA VAL A 29 1.60 -12.18 -18.94
C VAL A 29 2.08 -13.57 -19.35
N SER A 30 3.01 -13.61 -20.31
CA SER A 30 3.60 -14.83 -20.86
C SER A 30 4.13 -15.73 -19.74
N GLY A 31 3.76 -17.02 -19.76
CA GLY A 31 4.17 -17.99 -18.74
C GLY A 31 3.37 -17.93 -17.43
N SER A 32 2.35 -17.08 -17.32
CA SER A 32 1.48 -17.02 -16.14
C SER A 32 -0.01 -17.02 -16.53
N LYS A 33 -0.87 -17.32 -15.55
CA LYS A 33 -2.32 -17.14 -15.70
C LYS A 33 -2.77 -15.70 -15.44
N LEU A 34 -1.85 -14.80 -15.08
CA LEU A 34 -2.15 -13.43 -14.67
C LEU A 34 -2.24 -12.51 -15.89
N ALA A 35 -3.09 -11.49 -15.78
CA ALA A 35 -3.19 -10.42 -16.76
C ALA A 35 -3.11 -9.09 -16.02
N PHE A 36 -2.21 -8.20 -16.46
CA PHE A 36 -2.05 -6.88 -15.86
C PHE A 36 -2.17 -5.79 -16.92
N ALA A 37 -2.85 -4.72 -16.53
CA ALA A 37 -2.95 -3.53 -17.36
C ALA A 37 -2.59 -2.28 -16.58
N LEU A 38 -1.81 -1.41 -17.23
CA LEU A 38 -1.61 -0.04 -16.81
C LEU A 38 -2.82 0.78 -17.27
N VAL A 39 -3.53 1.36 -16.31
CA VAL A 39 -4.77 2.12 -16.54
C VAL A 39 -4.51 3.61 -16.38
N GLY A 40 -4.64 4.35 -17.48
CA GLY A 40 -4.48 5.81 -17.52
C GLY A 40 -3.13 6.31 -17.00
N ASP A 41 -2.07 5.50 -17.17
CA ASP A 41 -0.71 5.69 -16.63
C ASP A 41 -0.62 5.83 -15.09
N ALA A 42 -1.76 5.77 -14.40
CA ALA A 42 -1.89 6.09 -12.99
C ALA A 42 -1.60 4.88 -12.10
N PHE A 43 -2.12 3.70 -12.45
CA PHE A 43 -1.96 2.49 -11.63
C PHE A 43 -2.16 1.21 -12.44
N VAL A 44 -1.62 0.12 -11.92
CA VAL A 44 -1.72 -1.21 -12.54
C VAL A 44 -2.85 -1.98 -11.85
N LEU A 45 -3.74 -2.54 -12.65
CA LEU A 45 -4.79 -3.44 -12.18
C LEU A 45 -4.61 -4.84 -12.77
N SER A 46 -4.91 -5.84 -11.94
CA SER A 46 -5.14 -7.19 -12.43
C SER A 46 -6.46 -7.22 -13.20
N LEU A 47 -6.42 -7.75 -14.41
CA LEU A 47 -7.59 -7.93 -15.25
C LEU A 47 -8.15 -9.33 -15.04
N SER A 48 -9.47 -9.41 -14.99
CA SER A 48 -10.19 -10.68 -14.95
C SER A 48 -11.40 -10.62 -15.85
N TYR A 49 -11.85 -11.80 -16.30
CA TYR A 49 -13.14 -11.93 -16.94
C TYR A 49 -14.18 -12.26 -15.85
N PRO A 50 -15.31 -11.55 -15.78
CA PRO A 50 -16.41 -11.96 -14.93
C PRO A 50 -16.85 -13.33 -15.46
N PHE A 51 -16.57 -14.40 -14.70
CA PHE A 51 -16.73 -15.83 -15.07
C PHE A 51 -15.42 -16.57 -15.48
N ASN A 52 -14.33 -16.43 -14.72
CA ASN A 52 -13.25 -17.43 -14.77
C ASN A 52 -13.33 -18.37 -13.54
N PRO A 53 -13.97 -19.55 -13.64
CA PRO A 53 -14.04 -20.51 -12.54
C PRO A 53 -12.66 -20.99 -12.07
N MET A 54 -11.63 -20.88 -12.92
CA MET A 54 -10.25 -21.27 -12.60
C MET A 54 -9.50 -20.22 -11.74
N PHE A 55 -10.03 -19.00 -11.59
CA PHE A 55 -9.49 -17.95 -10.72
C PHE A 55 -10.17 -17.87 -9.34
N LEU A 56 -11.31 -18.57 -9.17
CA LEU A 56 -12.04 -18.65 -7.91
C LEU A 56 -11.32 -19.49 -6.85
N GLU A 57 -10.27 -20.21 -7.22
CA GLU A 57 -9.44 -20.99 -6.27
C GLU A 57 -8.44 -20.12 -5.48
N TYR A 58 -8.04 -18.96 -6.03
CA TYR A 58 -7.03 -18.07 -5.42
C TYR A 58 -7.60 -16.78 -4.82
N VAL A 59 -8.80 -16.38 -5.23
CA VAL A 59 -9.53 -15.28 -4.61
C VAL A 59 -10.61 -15.90 -3.77
N VAL A 60 -10.42 -15.96 -2.44
CA VAL A 60 -11.52 -16.28 -1.52
C VAL A 60 -12.55 -15.17 -1.62
N VAL A 61 -13.46 -15.32 -2.57
CA VAL A 61 -14.78 -14.71 -2.54
C VAL A 61 -15.58 -15.66 -1.67
N PRO A 62 -16.07 -15.25 -0.49
CA PRO A 62 -16.91 -16.12 0.32
C PRO A 62 -18.08 -16.63 -0.54
N CYS A 63 -18.37 -17.92 -0.40
CA CYS A 63 -19.25 -18.75 -1.23
C CYS A 63 -20.74 -18.36 -1.21
N TYR A 64 -21.07 -17.08 -0.98
CA TYR A 64 -22.44 -16.54 -0.99
C TYR A 64 -22.85 -15.93 -2.34
N LEU A 65 -22.07 -16.16 -3.41
CA LEU A 65 -22.31 -15.51 -4.70
C LEU A 65 -23.05 -16.35 -5.75
N ASP A 66 -23.57 -17.54 -5.41
CA ASP A 66 -24.08 -18.48 -6.42
C ASP A 66 -25.36 -18.03 -7.16
N GLN A 67 -26.21 -17.19 -6.56
CA GLN A 67 -27.50 -16.84 -7.19
C GLN A 67 -27.54 -15.49 -7.91
N ASN A 68 -26.56 -14.59 -7.68
CA ASN A 68 -26.48 -13.28 -8.35
C ASN A 68 -25.49 -13.24 -9.52
N LEU A 69 -24.66 -14.27 -9.72
CA LEU A 69 -23.68 -14.34 -10.82
C LEU A 69 -24.32 -14.39 -12.22
N LEU A 70 -25.56 -14.86 -12.33
CA LEU A 70 -26.33 -15.00 -13.57
C LEU A 70 -26.76 -13.66 -14.22
N ARG A 71 -26.51 -12.52 -13.58
CA ARG A 71 -26.96 -11.18 -14.03
C ARG A 71 -25.84 -10.23 -14.45
N MET A 72 -24.60 -10.69 -14.61
CA MET A 72 -23.52 -9.82 -15.04
C MET A 72 -23.57 -9.57 -16.55
N LYS A 73 -23.82 -8.31 -16.94
CA LYS A 73 -23.79 -7.85 -18.34
C LYS A 73 -22.43 -8.19 -18.96
N ASN A 74 -22.44 -8.83 -20.13
CA ASN A 74 -21.25 -8.99 -20.96
C ASN A 74 -20.62 -7.61 -21.19
N ILE A 75 -19.34 -7.47 -20.84
CA ILE A 75 -18.56 -6.26 -21.11
C ILE A 75 -18.22 -6.29 -22.61
N PRO A 76 -18.62 -5.27 -23.40
CA PRO A 76 -18.34 -5.25 -24.83
C PRO A 76 -16.83 -5.19 -25.10
N ILE A 77 -16.42 -5.66 -26.28
CA ILE A 77 -15.02 -5.55 -26.73
C ILE A 77 -14.61 -4.06 -26.74
N GLY A 78 -13.37 -3.79 -26.36
CA GLY A 78 -12.82 -2.43 -26.26
C GLY A 78 -13.31 -1.65 -25.04
N HIS A 79 -14.07 -2.26 -24.12
CA HIS A 79 -14.52 -1.65 -22.88
C HIS A 79 -13.82 -2.23 -21.65
N ILE A 80 -13.61 -1.39 -20.64
CA ILE A 80 -13.05 -1.77 -19.35
C ILE A 80 -14.01 -1.36 -18.24
N ALA A 81 -14.45 -2.33 -17.44
CA ALA A 81 -15.31 -2.09 -16.30
C ALA A 81 -14.46 -1.84 -15.05
N LEU A 82 -14.64 -0.65 -14.49
CA LEU A 82 -13.96 -0.18 -13.29
C LEU A 82 -15.00 0.08 -12.20
N ASN A 83 -14.64 -0.16 -10.94
CA ASN A 83 -15.44 0.26 -9.79
C ASN A 83 -15.32 1.79 -9.56
N ALA A 84 -16.17 2.34 -8.69
CA ALA A 84 -16.21 3.79 -8.45
C ALA A 84 -14.89 4.36 -7.90
N ILE A 85 -14.16 3.60 -7.08
CA ILE A 85 -12.87 4.03 -6.52
C ILE A 85 -11.78 4.05 -7.60
N GLN A 86 -11.70 3.00 -8.40
CA GLN A 86 -10.75 2.88 -9.51
C GLN A 86 -10.95 4.02 -10.52
N ARG A 87 -12.20 4.33 -10.87
CA ARG A 87 -12.54 5.47 -11.74
C ARG A 87 -12.13 6.81 -11.13
N ARG A 88 -12.39 7.02 -9.84
CA ARG A 88 -11.97 8.23 -9.13
C ARG A 88 -10.44 8.38 -9.09
N HIS A 89 -9.72 7.28 -8.92
CA HIS A 89 -8.26 7.27 -8.95
C HIS A 89 -7.69 7.56 -10.35
N ALA A 90 -8.31 6.97 -11.39
CA ALA A 90 -8.02 7.25 -12.80
C ALA A 90 -8.53 8.62 -13.30
N LYS A 91 -9.34 9.33 -12.51
CA LYS A 91 -10.00 10.60 -12.87
C LYS A 91 -10.87 10.50 -14.13
N VAL A 92 -11.65 9.43 -14.24
CA VAL A 92 -12.56 9.16 -15.38
C VAL A 92 -13.98 8.86 -14.93
N SER A 93 -14.94 9.09 -15.81
CA SER A 93 -16.36 8.77 -15.68
C SER A 93 -16.76 7.59 -16.56
N THR A 94 -17.96 7.05 -16.37
CA THR A 94 -18.52 6.04 -17.27
C THR A 94 -18.76 6.67 -18.65
N GLY A 95 -18.31 6.01 -19.71
CA GLY A 95 -18.36 6.51 -21.09
C GLY A 95 -17.07 7.16 -21.57
N ASP A 96 -16.18 7.55 -20.65
CA ASP A 96 -14.91 8.18 -21.01
C ASP A 96 -13.96 7.17 -21.69
N ALA A 97 -13.16 7.66 -22.62
CA ALA A 97 -12.05 6.91 -23.18
C ALA A 97 -10.84 6.99 -22.24
N ILE A 98 -10.20 5.85 -21.97
CA ILE A 98 -8.98 5.75 -21.16
C ILE A 98 -7.93 4.90 -21.86
N SER A 99 -6.66 5.29 -21.71
CA SER A 99 -5.52 4.48 -22.13
C SER A 99 -5.41 3.24 -21.25
N VAL A 100 -5.33 2.07 -21.87
CA VAL A 100 -5.12 0.79 -21.18
C VAL A 100 -4.09 0.02 -21.97
N SER A 101 -2.94 -0.27 -21.37
CA SER A 101 -1.84 -0.98 -22.01
C SER A 101 -1.40 -2.18 -21.17
N ARG A 102 -0.88 -3.21 -21.83
CA ARG A 102 -0.33 -4.39 -21.15
C ARG A 102 0.83 -3.98 -20.26
N TYR A 103 0.76 -4.41 -19.00
CA TYR A 103 1.83 -4.24 -18.05
C TYR A 103 2.52 -5.59 -17.82
N ILE A 104 3.84 -5.61 -17.95
CA ILE A 104 4.65 -6.79 -17.64
C ILE A 104 5.46 -6.44 -16.39
N PRO A 105 5.14 -7.06 -15.23
CA PRO A 105 5.95 -6.92 -14.03
C PRO A 105 7.42 -7.25 -14.34
N PRO A 106 8.38 -6.42 -13.91
CA PRO A 106 9.80 -6.76 -13.96
C PRO A 106 10.11 -8.01 -13.13
N ASP A 107 11.33 -8.55 -13.31
CA ASP A 107 11.86 -9.53 -12.37
C ASP A 107 11.98 -8.93 -10.96
N ASP A 108 11.84 -9.80 -9.95
CA ASP A 108 11.87 -9.46 -8.52
C ASP A 108 10.93 -8.31 -8.15
N PHE A 109 9.68 -8.35 -8.65
CA PHE A 109 8.69 -7.28 -8.44
C PHE A 109 7.77 -7.51 -7.23
N ASN A 110 8.12 -8.44 -6.35
CA ASN A 110 7.36 -8.71 -5.12
C ASN A 110 7.57 -7.60 -4.09
N LEU A 111 6.50 -7.23 -3.40
CA LEU A 111 6.54 -6.24 -2.34
C LEU A 111 7.25 -6.81 -1.10
N ALA A 112 8.29 -6.10 -0.68
CA ALA A 112 8.91 -6.25 0.63
C ALA A 112 8.06 -5.56 1.71
N LEU A 113 7.61 -4.34 1.44
CA LEU A 113 6.87 -3.49 2.36
C LEU A 113 5.69 -2.82 1.66
N LEU A 114 4.53 -2.90 2.28
CA LEU A 114 3.32 -2.19 1.88
C LEU A 114 2.81 -1.37 3.06
N THR A 115 2.74 -0.05 2.93
CA THR A 115 2.14 0.83 3.93
C THR A 115 0.78 1.30 3.45
N VAL A 116 -0.25 1.08 4.26
CA VAL A 116 -1.64 1.41 3.93
C VAL A 116 -2.29 2.24 5.02
N GLU A 117 -2.99 3.28 4.60
CA GLU A 117 -3.86 4.07 5.47
C GLU A 117 -5.27 3.51 5.46
N LEU A 118 -5.85 3.34 6.65
CA LEU A 118 -7.20 2.85 6.88
C LEU A 118 -8.16 4.01 7.13
N GLU A 119 -9.26 4.01 6.38
CA GLU A 119 -10.41 4.88 6.59
C GLU A 119 -11.69 4.04 6.58
N PHE A 120 -12.71 4.44 7.35
CA PHE A 120 -14.02 3.82 7.22
C PHE A 120 -14.72 4.26 5.92
N VAL A 121 -15.38 3.33 5.23
CA VAL A 121 -16.29 3.67 4.11
C VAL A 121 -17.46 4.52 4.62
N LYS A 122 -17.97 4.21 5.81
CA LYS A 122 -18.96 5.01 6.54
C LYS A 122 -18.49 5.16 7.97
N LYS A 123 -18.24 6.40 8.41
CA LYS A 123 -17.78 6.67 9.76
C LYS A 123 -18.85 6.24 10.77
N GLY A 124 -18.53 5.23 11.57
CA GLY A 124 -19.33 4.83 12.72
C GLY A 124 -19.15 5.79 13.90
N ALA A 125 -20.08 5.76 14.86
CA ALA A 125 -19.96 6.54 16.09
C ALA A 125 -18.97 5.93 17.11
N LYS A 126 -18.61 4.66 16.93
CA LYS A 126 -17.77 3.89 17.86
C LYS A 126 -16.34 3.79 17.35
N GLU A 127 -15.41 3.75 18.30
CA GLU A 127 -14.03 3.36 18.01
C GLU A 127 -13.97 1.86 17.72
N GLU A 128 -13.19 1.48 16.71
CA GLU A 128 -13.00 0.09 16.31
C GLU A 128 -11.55 -0.31 16.53
N GLN A 129 -11.33 -1.49 17.11
CA GLN A 129 -10.00 -2.07 17.22
C GLN A 129 -9.72 -2.97 16.02
N VAL A 130 -8.58 -2.74 15.37
CA VAL A 130 -8.14 -3.49 14.19
C VAL A 130 -6.87 -4.25 14.53
N ASP A 131 -6.92 -5.57 14.51
CA ASP A 131 -5.73 -6.40 14.69
C ASP A 131 -4.92 -6.43 13.39
N ALA A 132 -3.73 -5.83 13.43
CA ALA A 132 -2.85 -5.72 12.27
C ALA A 132 -2.40 -7.07 11.73
N VAL A 133 -2.21 -8.09 12.59
CA VAL A 133 -1.76 -9.42 12.15
C VAL A 133 -2.86 -10.10 11.36
N LEU A 134 -4.08 -10.10 11.89
CA LEU A 134 -5.23 -10.71 11.25
C LEU A 134 -5.61 -9.98 9.96
N LEU A 135 -5.61 -8.64 9.98
CA LEU A 135 -5.88 -7.84 8.79
C LEU A 135 -4.83 -8.06 7.70
N ALA A 136 -3.54 -8.12 8.06
CA ALA A 136 -2.48 -8.41 7.11
C ALA A 136 -2.61 -9.81 6.49
N GLN A 137 -3.02 -10.82 7.27
CA GLN A 137 -3.28 -12.17 6.74
C GLN A 137 -4.43 -12.15 5.73
N GLN A 138 -5.52 -11.44 6.04
CA GLN A 138 -6.66 -11.32 5.13
C GLN A 138 -6.29 -10.58 3.84
N ILE A 139 -5.57 -9.46 3.92
CA ILE A 139 -5.12 -8.69 2.75
C ILE A 139 -4.21 -9.54 1.86
N ARG A 140 -3.22 -10.23 2.44
CA ARG A 140 -2.35 -11.13 1.69
C ARG A 140 -3.14 -12.22 0.98
N LYS A 141 -4.07 -12.88 1.67
CA LYS A 141 -4.90 -13.93 1.07
C LYS A 141 -5.83 -13.40 -0.02
N ARG A 142 -6.40 -12.20 0.18
CA ARG A 142 -7.42 -11.63 -0.71
C ARG A 142 -6.81 -11.03 -1.99
N PHE A 143 -5.65 -10.40 -1.88
CA PHE A 143 -5.04 -9.62 -2.95
C PHE A 143 -3.70 -10.21 -3.42
N ILE A 144 -3.45 -11.49 -3.14
CA ILE A 144 -2.27 -12.20 -3.64
C ILE A 144 -2.16 -12.06 -5.16
N ASN A 145 -0.95 -11.88 -5.67
CA ASN A 145 -0.67 -11.71 -7.09
C ASN A 145 -1.30 -10.46 -7.74
N GLN A 146 -1.82 -9.52 -6.96
CA GLN A 146 -2.24 -8.21 -7.47
C GLN A 146 -1.13 -7.19 -7.29
N VAL A 147 -1.05 -6.25 -8.24
CA VAL A 147 -0.13 -5.11 -8.14
C VAL A 147 -0.78 -4.03 -7.28
N MET A 148 -0.05 -3.55 -6.29
CA MET A 148 -0.40 -2.35 -5.53
C MET A 148 0.45 -1.18 -5.99
N THR A 149 -0.20 -0.06 -6.25
CA THR A 149 0.42 1.19 -6.68
C THR A 149 0.28 2.25 -5.60
N THR A 150 1.33 2.99 -5.30
CA THR A 150 1.24 4.13 -4.37
C THR A 150 0.20 5.15 -4.84
N GLY A 151 -0.66 5.58 -3.91
CA GLY A 151 -1.83 6.42 -4.15
C GLY A 151 -3.11 5.66 -4.51
N GLN A 152 -3.01 4.36 -4.83
CA GLN A 152 -4.17 3.52 -5.12
C GLN A 152 -5.06 3.38 -3.89
N ARG A 153 -6.37 3.37 -4.11
CA ARG A 153 -7.37 3.11 -3.07
C ARG A 153 -8.13 1.83 -3.40
N LEU A 154 -8.36 1.00 -2.40
CA LEU A 154 -9.14 -0.24 -2.53
C LEU A 154 -10.06 -0.44 -1.32
N MET A 155 -11.15 -1.19 -1.52
CA MET A 155 -12.11 -1.51 -0.48
C MET A 155 -11.88 -2.90 0.07
N LEU A 156 -12.03 -3.04 1.39
CA LEU A 156 -12.01 -4.32 2.09
C LEU A 156 -13.08 -4.32 3.17
N GLU A 157 -13.71 -5.47 3.37
CA GLU A 157 -14.57 -5.70 4.53
C GLU A 157 -13.81 -6.50 5.58
N TYR A 158 -13.82 -6.02 6.83
CA TYR A 158 -13.18 -6.66 7.97
C TYR A 158 -14.13 -6.60 9.17
N HIS A 159 -14.46 -7.76 9.75
CA HIS A 159 -15.45 -7.92 10.82
C HIS A 159 -16.80 -7.20 10.57
N GLY A 160 -17.30 -7.23 9.32
CA GLY A 160 -18.56 -6.57 8.95
C GLY A 160 -18.45 -5.06 8.73
N ASN A 161 -17.26 -4.48 8.91
CA ASN A 161 -16.99 -3.07 8.67
C ASN A 161 -16.26 -2.88 7.33
N GLY A 162 -16.76 -1.95 6.52
CA GLY A 162 -16.13 -1.56 5.27
C GLY A 162 -15.01 -0.55 5.50
N PHE A 163 -13.80 -0.89 5.04
CA PHE A 163 -12.62 -0.04 5.06
C PHE A 163 -12.20 0.36 3.65
N ILE A 164 -11.72 1.59 3.52
CA ILE A 164 -10.94 2.06 2.38
C ILE A 164 -9.48 1.99 2.82
N LEU A 165 -8.69 1.24 2.06
CA LEU A 165 -7.24 1.15 2.19
C LEU A 165 -6.63 2.07 1.13
N THR A 166 -5.85 3.05 1.55
CA THR A 166 -5.07 3.93 0.66
C THR A 166 -3.62 3.50 0.73
N VAL A 167 -3.01 3.15 -0.41
CA VAL A 167 -1.60 2.74 -0.47
C VAL A 167 -0.72 3.98 -0.33
N ASN A 168 -0.03 4.12 0.80
CA ASN A 168 0.91 5.22 1.04
C ASN A 168 2.31 4.90 0.52
N GLN A 169 2.72 3.62 0.57
CA GLN A 169 4.05 3.19 0.14
C GLN A 169 4.02 1.75 -0.37
N ALA A 170 4.76 1.45 -1.44
CA ALA A 170 4.81 0.13 -2.08
C ALA A 170 6.25 -0.22 -2.50
N VAL A 171 7.03 -0.77 -1.57
CA VAL A 171 8.47 -1.02 -1.77
C VAL A 171 8.73 -2.46 -2.18
N VAL A 172 9.48 -2.61 -3.28
CA VAL A 172 9.92 -3.89 -3.85
C VAL A 172 11.25 -4.32 -3.25
N GLU A 173 11.51 -5.63 -3.20
CA GLU A 173 12.77 -6.20 -2.72
C GLU A 173 13.99 -5.65 -3.50
N GLY A 174 15.05 -5.28 -2.78
CA GLY A 174 16.35 -4.94 -3.36
C GLY A 174 16.44 -3.71 -4.28
N LYS A 175 15.37 -2.94 -4.51
CA LYS A 175 15.39 -1.75 -5.37
C LYS A 175 15.55 -0.45 -4.57
N GLU A 176 16.50 0.38 -4.98
CA GLU A 176 16.60 1.76 -4.48
C GLU A 176 15.41 2.59 -4.97
N LYS A 177 15.05 3.64 -4.21
CA LYS A 177 13.98 4.56 -4.57
C LYS A 177 14.31 5.21 -5.92
N SER A 178 13.53 4.88 -6.94
CA SER A 178 13.54 5.62 -8.21
C SER A 178 12.53 6.78 -8.17
N ASN A 179 12.68 7.76 -9.05
CA ASN A 179 11.70 8.84 -9.24
C ASN A 179 10.36 8.35 -9.84
N SER A 180 10.25 7.05 -10.16
CA SER A 180 9.02 6.47 -10.71
C SER A 180 8.01 6.16 -9.60
N ILE A 181 6.74 6.07 -9.96
CA ILE A 181 5.67 5.72 -9.02
C ILE A 181 5.97 4.33 -8.44
N GLU A 182 6.05 4.25 -7.12
CA GLU A 182 6.27 3.00 -6.39
C GLU A 182 5.10 2.01 -6.64
N ARG A 183 5.43 0.79 -7.08
CA ARG A 183 4.48 -0.29 -7.38
C ARG A 183 5.14 -1.65 -7.14
N GLY A 184 4.35 -2.66 -6.77
CA GLY A 184 4.82 -4.04 -6.64
C GLY A 184 3.69 -5.05 -6.47
N VAL A 185 3.98 -6.34 -6.61
CA VAL A 185 3.02 -7.44 -6.43
C VAL A 185 2.95 -7.86 -4.97
N ILE A 186 1.73 -7.99 -4.42
CA ILE A 186 1.54 -8.60 -3.09
C ILE A 186 1.86 -10.09 -3.14
N SER A 187 2.72 -10.53 -2.22
CA SER A 187 3.07 -11.93 -1.98
C SER A 187 2.71 -12.35 -0.54
N THR A 188 2.89 -13.63 -0.21
CA THR A 188 2.71 -14.15 1.16
C THR A 188 3.68 -13.53 2.16
N GLU A 189 4.85 -13.12 1.68
CA GLU A 189 5.94 -12.55 2.46
C GLU A 189 5.91 -11.02 2.56
N THR A 190 4.93 -10.37 1.92
CA THR A 190 4.80 -8.90 1.98
C THR A 190 4.49 -8.47 3.41
N TYR A 191 5.36 -7.62 3.97
CA TYR A 191 5.13 -7.01 5.27
C TYR A 191 4.20 -5.80 5.12
N ILE A 192 3.10 -5.80 5.86
CA ILE A 192 2.06 -4.76 5.76
C ILE A 192 2.03 -3.92 7.03
N VAL A 193 2.15 -2.61 6.86
CA VAL A 193 2.07 -1.61 7.93
C VAL A 193 0.77 -0.84 7.77
N PHE A 194 -0.03 -0.80 8.82
CA PHE A 194 -1.27 -0.03 8.84
C PHE A 194 -1.06 1.31 9.53
N GLU A 195 -1.71 2.33 8.98
CA GLU A 195 -1.83 3.66 9.54
C GLU A 195 -3.31 4.04 9.59
N ALA A 196 -3.67 4.88 10.55
CA ALA A 196 -5.00 5.46 10.60
C ALA A 196 -4.92 6.92 11.05
N PRO A 197 -5.74 7.82 10.48
CA PRO A 197 -5.87 9.19 10.98
C PRO A 197 -6.35 9.19 12.43
N LYS A 198 -5.84 10.11 13.27
CA LYS A 198 -6.28 10.23 14.67
C LYS A 198 -7.79 10.49 14.80
N SER A 199 -8.39 11.13 13.81
CA SER A 199 -9.83 11.45 13.75
C SER A 199 -10.72 10.31 13.25
N SER A 200 -10.12 9.19 12.82
CA SER A 200 -10.83 8.06 12.20
C SER A 200 -11.59 7.19 13.20
N GLY A 201 -11.17 7.17 14.48
CA GLY A 201 -11.69 6.23 15.48
C GLY A 201 -11.15 4.81 15.34
N ILE A 202 -10.18 4.57 14.45
CA ILE A 202 -9.56 3.26 14.25
C ILE A 202 -8.35 3.13 15.19
N LYS A 203 -8.36 2.12 16.04
CA LYS A 203 -7.26 1.76 16.94
C LYS A 203 -6.58 0.50 16.44
N ILE A 204 -5.38 0.65 15.90
CA ILE A 204 -4.60 -0.49 15.38
C ILE A 204 -3.88 -1.17 16.56
N VAL A 205 -4.10 -2.47 16.73
CA VAL A 205 -3.50 -3.31 17.78
C VAL A 205 -2.65 -4.41 17.16
N ASN A 206 -1.74 -5.01 17.95
CA ASN A 206 -0.89 -6.14 17.54
C ASN A 206 -0.01 -5.91 16.30
N GLN A 207 0.25 -4.66 15.91
CA GLN A 207 1.24 -4.35 14.87
C GLN A 207 2.65 -4.53 15.45
N ARG A 208 3.07 -5.80 15.61
CA ARG A 208 4.37 -6.19 16.21
C ARG A 208 5.49 -5.46 15.46
N GLU A 209 6.10 -4.53 16.20
CA GLU A 209 7.26 -3.73 15.85
C GLU A 209 7.17 -2.99 14.50
N ALA A 210 6.02 -2.36 14.24
CA ALA A 210 6.01 -1.06 13.57
C ALA A 210 6.00 0.05 14.63
N ALA A 211 6.88 -0.03 15.63
CA ALA A 211 6.99 0.92 16.75
C ALA A 211 7.33 2.36 16.30
N SER A 212 7.26 2.64 15.00
CA SER A 212 7.71 3.88 14.43
C SER A 212 7.02 4.28 13.11
N SER A 213 5.80 3.80 12.84
CA SER A 213 4.97 4.50 11.83
C SER A 213 4.86 6.00 12.15
N ASN A 214 4.86 6.37 13.45
CA ASN A 214 4.95 7.77 13.88
C ASN A 214 6.34 8.42 13.64
N ILE A 215 7.43 7.65 13.57
CA ILE A 215 8.79 8.15 13.31
C ILE A 215 9.04 8.37 11.82
N PHE A 216 8.42 7.56 10.95
CA PHE A 216 8.54 7.68 9.50
C PHE A 216 7.44 8.52 8.83
N ARG A 217 6.46 9.01 9.60
CA ARG A 217 5.57 10.08 9.15
C ARG A 217 6.40 11.32 8.87
N GLN A 218 6.53 11.66 7.59
CA GLN A 218 6.97 13.00 7.15
C GLN A 218 6.14 14.12 7.82
N LYS A 219 4.92 13.82 8.29
CA LYS A 219 3.99 14.79 8.88
C LYS A 219 4.02 14.92 10.41
N GLU A 220 4.70 14.04 11.15
CA GLU A 220 4.78 14.14 12.63
C GLU A 220 6.19 14.30 13.18
N PHE A 221 7.23 14.14 12.35
CA PHE A 221 8.57 14.62 12.67
C PHE A 221 8.66 16.14 12.45
N ASN A 222 7.78 16.91 13.09
CA ASN A 222 7.91 18.36 13.13
C ASN A 222 9.11 18.71 14.01
N LEU A 223 10.30 18.71 13.42
CA LEU A 223 11.54 19.22 14.03
C LEU A 223 11.33 20.63 14.62
N GLU A 224 10.40 21.39 14.05
CA GLU A 224 9.95 22.68 14.56
C GLU A 224 9.42 22.60 16.00
N THR A 225 8.60 21.58 16.32
CA THR A 225 8.14 21.34 17.70
C THR A 225 9.27 20.88 18.64
N LEU A 226 10.38 20.40 18.08
CA LEU A 226 11.60 20.04 18.81
C LEU A 226 12.62 21.20 18.87
N GLY A 227 12.24 22.41 18.44
CA GLY A 227 13.10 23.60 18.47
C GLY A 227 14.18 23.63 17.39
N ILE A 228 14.02 22.84 16.33
CA ILE A 228 14.96 22.71 15.21
C ILE A 228 14.24 23.23 13.96
N GLY A 229 14.56 24.45 13.54
CA GLY A 229 14.03 25.03 12.29
C GLY A 229 14.95 24.76 11.09
N GLY A 230 14.36 24.60 9.90
CA GLY A 230 15.04 24.90 8.63
C GLY A 230 15.57 23.74 7.76
N LEU A 231 15.49 22.47 8.17
CA LEU A 231 15.98 21.30 7.37
C LEU A 231 15.19 20.01 7.64
N SER A 232 13.86 20.11 7.79
CA SER A 232 13.02 18.98 8.25
C SER A 232 12.95 17.83 7.26
N ALA A 233 12.96 18.09 5.95
CA ALA A 233 12.81 17.07 4.93
C ALA A 233 14.09 16.22 4.75
N GLU A 234 15.26 16.85 4.60
CA GLU A 234 16.54 16.16 4.44
C GLU A 234 16.91 15.40 5.72
N PHE A 235 16.67 16.02 6.88
CA PHE A 235 16.93 15.39 8.16
C PHE A 235 16.02 14.19 8.39
N ALA A 236 14.72 14.30 8.10
CA ALA A 236 13.80 13.18 8.21
C ALA A 236 14.23 12.00 7.31
N ASP A 237 14.77 12.27 6.12
CA ASP A 237 15.24 11.20 5.24
C ASP A 237 16.54 10.55 5.74
N ILE A 238 17.52 11.32 6.20
CA ILE A 238 18.76 10.79 6.82
C ILE A 238 18.41 9.97 8.07
N PHE A 239 17.55 10.51 8.92
CA PHE A 239 17.08 9.85 10.13
C PHE A 239 16.40 8.54 9.79
N ARG A 240 15.52 8.57 8.78
CA ARG A 240 14.82 7.39 8.31
C ARG A 240 15.79 6.30 7.88
N ARG A 241 16.78 6.64 7.06
CA ARG A 241 17.80 5.68 6.60
C ARG A 241 18.62 5.10 7.75
N ALA A 242 18.99 5.93 8.73
CA ALA A 242 19.84 5.51 9.84
C ALA A 242 19.16 4.57 10.84
N PHE A 243 17.85 4.73 11.04
CA PHE A 243 17.11 3.99 12.08
C PHE A 243 16.14 2.95 11.54
N ALA A 244 15.87 2.92 10.22
CA ALA A 244 15.01 1.90 9.61
C ALA A 244 15.40 0.47 9.96
N SER A 245 16.70 0.16 10.03
CA SER A 245 17.17 -1.19 10.38
C SER A 245 16.83 -1.63 11.81
N ARG A 246 16.52 -0.69 12.71
CA ARG A 246 16.16 -0.96 14.12
C ARG A 246 14.66 -0.95 14.34
N VAL A 247 13.91 -0.33 13.43
CA VAL A 247 12.46 -0.28 13.49
C VAL A 247 11.88 -1.52 12.84
N PHE A 248 12.29 -1.81 11.61
CA PHE A 248 11.70 -2.90 10.88
C PHE A 248 12.26 -4.23 11.39
N PRO A 249 11.45 -5.30 11.41
CA PRO A 249 11.93 -6.63 11.73
C PRO A 249 13.13 -7.03 10.83
N PRO A 250 14.10 -7.81 11.34
CA PRO A 250 15.31 -8.16 10.59
C PRO A 250 15.04 -8.75 9.20
N HIS A 251 14.02 -9.61 9.08
CA HIS A 251 13.62 -10.21 7.81
C HIS A 251 13.18 -9.17 6.76
N VAL A 252 12.49 -8.10 7.17
CA VAL A 252 12.08 -7.00 6.28
C VAL A 252 13.28 -6.14 5.93
N THR A 253 14.16 -5.84 6.89
CA THR A 253 15.35 -5.01 6.64
C THR A 253 16.30 -5.64 5.62
N ASN A 254 16.46 -6.96 5.67
CA ASN A 254 17.27 -7.72 4.71
C ASN A 254 16.67 -7.64 3.31
N LYS A 255 15.35 -7.81 3.17
CA LYS A 255 14.62 -7.69 1.89
C LYS A 255 14.68 -6.29 1.29
N LEU A 256 14.62 -5.27 2.14
CA LEU A 256 14.76 -3.87 1.75
C LEU A 256 16.22 -3.47 1.43
N GLY A 257 17.20 -4.36 1.63
CA GLY A 257 18.61 -4.08 1.42
C GLY A 257 19.16 -2.99 2.36
N ILE A 258 18.49 -2.75 3.50
CA ILE A 258 18.85 -1.66 4.40
C ILE A 258 20.09 -2.07 5.19
N LYS A 259 21.22 -1.42 4.89
CA LYS A 259 22.45 -1.57 5.67
C LYS A 259 22.29 -0.91 7.03
N HIS A 260 22.60 -1.64 8.10
CA HIS A 260 22.56 -1.11 9.45
C HIS A 260 23.63 -0.03 9.65
N VAL A 261 23.20 1.20 9.94
CA VAL A 261 24.11 2.31 10.23
C VAL A 261 24.71 2.15 11.62
N LYS A 262 26.05 2.06 11.68
CA LYS A 262 26.81 1.88 12.93
C LYS A 262 26.80 3.12 13.82
N GLY A 263 26.76 4.32 13.24
CA GLY A 263 26.71 5.59 13.96
C GLY A 263 26.48 6.77 13.03
N MET A 264 26.07 7.91 13.60
CA MET A 264 25.91 9.19 12.89
C MET A 264 26.80 10.26 13.53
N LEU A 265 27.44 11.10 12.73
CA LEU A 265 28.20 12.26 13.17
C LEU A 265 27.41 13.53 12.89
N LEU A 266 27.06 14.28 13.94
CA LEU A 266 26.45 15.61 13.81
C LEU A 266 27.55 16.68 13.95
N TYR A 267 27.79 17.47 12.91
CA TYR A 267 28.80 18.54 12.90
C TYR A 267 28.19 19.88 12.47
N GLY A 268 28.81 20.99 12.86
CA GLY A 268 28.40 22.36 12.50
C GLY A 268 28.71 23.40 13.58
N PRO A 269 28.47 24.70 13.31
CA PRO A 269 28.77 25.82 14.22
C PRO A 269 28.20 25.67 15.65
N PRO A 270 28.78 26.31 16.68
CA PRO A 270 28.18 26.30 18.02
C PRO A 270 26.75 26.89 17.99
N GLY A 271 25.86 26.38 18.84
CA GLY A 271 24.47 26.85 18.92
C GLY A 271 23.47 26.19 17.96
N THR A 272 23.89 25.31 17.05
CA THR A 272 22.99 24.69 16.04
C THR A 272 22.17 23.46 16.52
N GLY A 273 21.96 23.29 17.83
CA GLY A 273 21.04 22.27 18.34
C GLY A 273 21.50 20.79 18.27
N LYS A 274 22.75 20.49 17.88
CA LYS A 274 23.28 19.11 17.74
C LYS A 274 23.07 18.21 18.97
N THR A 275 23.37 18.73 20.16
CA THR A 275 23.20 17.99 21.43
C THR A 275 21.73 17.79 21.77
N LEU A 276 20.88 18.76 21.44
CA LEU A 276 19.44 18.67 21.62
C LEU A 276 18.87 17.57 20.71
N MET A 277 19.27 17.55 19.43
CA MET A 277 18.93 16.48 18.50
C MET A 277 19.31 15.10 19.04
N ALA A 278 20.58 14.90 19.43
CA ALA A 278 21.04 13.60 19.92
C ALA A 278 20.21 13.09 21.11
N ARG A 279 19.81 13.99 22.02
CA ARG A 279 18.93 13.65 23.16
C ARG A 279 17.51 13.28 22.72
N GLN A 280 16.91 14.05 21.80
CA GLN A 280 15.56 13.78 21.32
C GLN A 280 15.49 12.46 20.55
N ILE A 281 16.48 12.18 19.73
CA ILE A 281 16.63 10.89 19.03
C ILE A 281 16.70 9.74 20.03
N GLY A 282 17.53 9.87 21.08
CA GLY A 282 17.65 8.85 22.13
C GLY A 282 16.31 8.58 22.82
N LYS A 283 15.58 9.63 23.19
CA LYS A 283 14.23 9.50 23.78
C LYS A 283 13.24 8.82 22.85
N MET A 284 13.21 9.23 21.58
CA MET A 284 12.28 8.72 20.59
C MET A 284 12.45 7.23 20.30
N LEU A 285 13.69 6.76 20.33
CA LEU A 285 14.03 5.35 20.08
C LEU A 285 13.98 4.49 21.35
N ASN A 286 13.47 5.03 22.47
CA ASN A 286 13.55 4.41 23.80
C ASN A 286 14.97 3.92 24.15
N GLY A 287 15.98 4.66 23.67
CA GLY A 287 17.38 4.35 23.90
C GLY A 287 17.87 4.80 25.28
N LYS A 288 19.04 4.29 25.69
CA LYS A 288 19.74 4.82 26.87
C LYS A 288 20.10 6.28 26.64
N GLU A 289 20.10 7.08 27.70
CA GLU A 289 20.52 8.48 27.60
C GLU A 289 21.94 8.59 27.01
N PRO A 290 22.16 9.54 26.08
CA PRO A 290 23.44 9.69 25.42
C PRO A 290 24.52 10.12 26.42
N LYS A 291 25.64 9.38 26.45
CA LYS A 291 26.83 9.76 27.22
C LYS A 291 27.47 10.99 26.58
N VAL A 292 27.52 12.09 27.32
CA VAL A 292 28.17 13.32 26.86
C VAL A 292 29.61 13.30 27.37
N TYR A 293 30.56 13.11 26.46
CA TYR A 293 31.98 13.31 26.72
C TYR A 293 32.28 14.78 26.39
N LYS A 294 32.72 15.54 27.40
CA LYS A 294 33.19 16.92 27.24
C LYS A 294 34.68 16.92 26.94
#